data_AF-Q45YD4-F1
#
_entry.id   AF-Q45YD4-F1
#
_cell.length_a   1.000
_cell.length_b   1.000
_cell.length_c   1.000
_cell.angle_alpha   90.00
_cell.angle_beta   90.00
_cell.angle_gamma   90.00
#
_symmetry.space_group_name_H-M   'P 1'
#
loop_
_entity.id
_entity.type
_entity.pdbx_description
1 polymer ?
#
loop_
_entity_poly.entity_id
_entity_poly.type
_entity_poly.pdbx_seq_one_letter_code
_entity_poly.pdbx_strand_id
1 'polypeptide(L)'
;AVRAVVRTGLHVGAKVYFIYEGYQGMVDGGDYIKEATWASVSGIIQKGGTVIGSARCKDFRERWGRLKAAKNLITYGITNLVVIGGDGSLTGANLFRMEWSDLLKELLETAQITDEQVQLHGQLNIVGMVGSIDNDFCGTDMTIGTDSALHRIVEAVDAISTTASSHQRAFV
;
A
#
# COMPACT_ATOMS: atom_id res chain seq x y z
N ALA A 1 -0.11 -10.30 2.61
CA ALA A 1 0.54 -9.59 1.50
C ALA A 1 1.97 -9.13 1.83
N VAL A 2 2.15 -8.15 2.72
CA VAL A 2 3.48 -7.55 3.06
C VAL A 2 4.59 -8.57 3.30
N ARG A 3 4.34 -9.59 4.14
CA ARG A 3 5.32 -10.66 4.42
C ARG A 3 5.83 -11.36 3.16
N ALA A 4 4.94 -11.65 2.22
CA ALA A 4 5.29 -12.35 0.99
C ALA A 4 6.18 -11.48 0.12
N VAL A 5 5.83 -10.20 -0.07
CA VAL A 5 6.62 -9.23 -0.82
C VAL A 5 8.03 -9.11 -0.25
N VAL A 6 8.16 -8.92 1.07
CA VAL A 6 9.47 -8.81 1.73
C VAL A 6 10.29 -10.09 1.55
N ARG A 7 9.73 -11.26 1.85
CA ARG A 7 10.49 -12.52 1.77
C ARG A 7 10.88 -12.87 0.34
N THR A 8 10.01 -12.65 -0.63
CA THR A 8 10.30 -12.89 -2.04
C THR A 8 11.37 -11.91 -2.54
N GLY A 9 11.25 -10.62 -2.23
CA GLY A 9 12.24 -9.61 -2.60
C GLY A 9 13.63 -9.93 -2.04
N LEU A 10 13.71 -10.24 -0.74
CA LEU A 10 14.97 -10.65 -0.11
C LEU A 10 15.52 -11.96 -0.71
N HIS A 11 14.66 -12.91 -1.06
CA HIS A 11 15.08 -14.18 -1.66
C HIS A 11 15.72 -14.00 -3.04
N VAL A 12 15.21 -13.06 -3.85
CA VAL A 12 15.79 -12.74 -5.18
C VAL A 12 16.96 -11.75 -5.11
N GLY A 13 17.44 -11.41 -3.90
CA GLY A 13 18.56 -10.51 -3.69
C GLY A 13 18.23 -9.01 -3.78
N ALA A 14 16.94 -8.65 -3.81
CA ALA A 14 16.52 -7.25 -3.77
C ALA A 14 16.53 -6.70 -2.34
N LYS A 15 16.81 -5.41 -2.21
CA LYS A 15 16.53 -4.65 -0.97
C LYS A 15 15.06 -4.26 -0.94
N VAL A 16 14.43 -4.43 0.21
CA VAL A 16 13.01 -4.12 0.39
C VAL A 16 12.86 -3.09 1.48
N TYR A 17 12.03 -2.08 1.26
CA TYR A 17 11.72 -1.03 2.24
C TYR A 17 10.23 -1.07 2.59
N PHE A 18 9.93 -0.85 3.87
CA PHE A 18 8.60 -0.48 4.30
C PHE A 18 8.38 1.01 4.13
N ILE A 19 7.18 1.36 3.70
CA ILE A 19 6.66 2.72 3.74
C ILE A 19 5.50 2.70 4.74
N TYR A 20 5.71 3.30 5.90
CA TYR A 20 4.72 3.35 6.97
C TYR A 20 3.60 4.34 6.64
N GLU A 21 2.41 4.14 7.19
CA GLU A 21 1.25 5.02 7.00
C GLU A 21 0.86 5.26 5.52
N GLY A 22 1.19 4.31 4.65
CA GLY A 22 0.83 4.36 3.23
C GLY A 22 1.40 5.58 2.50
N TYR A 23 0.57 6.26 1.71
CA TYR A 23 1.02 7.45 0.98
C TYR A 23 1.48 8.58 1.88
N GLN A 24 0.96 8.69 3.11
CA GLN A 24 1.35 9.75 4.02
C GLN A 24 2.84 9.60 4.38
N GLY A 25 3.27 8.42 4.81
CA GLY A 25 4.70 8.22 5.11
C GLY A 25 5.59 8.25 3.86
N MET A 26 5.04 7.98 2.67
CA MET A 26 5.77 8.21 1.42
C MET A 26 6.06 9.70 1.18
N VAL A 27 5.08 10.57 1.46
CA VAL A 27 5.21 12.03 1.38
C VAL A 27 6.09 12.57 2.50
N ASP A 28 5.99 12.02 3.71
CA ASP A 28 6.76 12.48 4.87
C ASP A 28 8.23 12.06 4.79
N GLY A 29 8.52 10.87 4.27
CA GLY A 29 9.88 10.35 4.13
C GLY A 29 10.56 10.08 5.46
N GLY A 30 11.90 10.06 5.46
CA GLY A 30 12.71 9.87 6.67
C GLY A 30 12.38 8.57 7.40
N ASP A 31 12.00 8.67 8.68
CA ASP A 31 11.68 7.52 9.53
C ASP A 31 10.46 6.71 9.06
N TYR A 32 9.65 7.23 8.13
CA TYR A 32 8.56 6.46 7.54
C TYR A 32 9.02 5.49 6.44
N ILE A 33 10.26 5.58 5.97
CA ILE A 33 10.85 4.66 4.99
C ILE A 33 11.98 3.87 5.66
N LYS A 34 11.73 2.59 5.95
CA LYS A 34 12.69 1.74 6.69
C LYS A 34 13.01 0.47 5.92
N GLU A 35 14.29 0.10 5.87
CA GLU A 35 14.71 -1.17 5.27
C GLU A 35 14.10 -2.36 6.04
N ALA A 36 13.51 -3.29 5.31
CA ALA A 36 12.91 -4.50 5.84
C ALA A 36 13.96 -5.61 5.91
N THR A 37 13.85 -6.44 6.94
CA THR A 37 14.71 -7.62 7.13
C THR A 37 13.87 -8.88 7.17
N TRP A 38 14.51 -10.04 7.11
CA TRP A 38 13.79 -11.31 7.24
C TRP A 38 13.01 -11.41 8.57
N ALA A 39 13.61 -10.89 9.64
CA ALA A 39 13.02 -10.86 10.97
C ALA A 39 11.84 -9.88 11.08
N SER A 40 11.87 -8.75 10.36
CA SER A 40 10.85 -7.69 10.48
C SER A 40 9.44 -8.13 10.06
N VAL A 41 9.31 -9.20 9.26
CA VAL A 41 8.03 -9.81 8.86
C VAL A 41 7.74 -11.16 9.51
N SER A 42 8.40 -11.49 10.61
CA SER A 42 8.14 -12.72 11.37
C SER A 42 6.95 -12.54 12.32
N GLY A 43 6.09 -13.55 12.44
CA GLY A 43 4.94 -13.52 13.34
C GLY A 43 3.82 -12.54 12.96
N ILE A 44 3.79 -12.06 11.71
CA ILE A 44 2.74 -11.13 11.24
C ILE A 44 1.64 -11.80 10.41
N ILE A 45 1.73 -13.10 10.13
CA ILE A 45 0.79 -13.79 9.22
C ILE A 45 -0.62 -13.91 9.83
N GLN A 46 -0.68 -14.04 11.16
CA GLN A 46 -1.91 -14.17 11.94
C GLN A 46 -2.44 -12.83 12.46
N LYS A 47 -1.78 -11.71 12.15
CA LYS A 47 -2.21 -10.38 12.59
C LYS A 47 -3.19 -9.80 11.58
N GLY A 48 -4.36 -9.37 12.07
CA GLY A 48 -5.30 -8.57 11.29
C GLY A 48 -4.77 -7.16 11.01
N GLY A 49 -5.30 -6.53 9.96
CA GLY A 49 -4.87 -5.20 9.53
C GLY A 49 -3.49 -5.19 8.90
N THR A 50 -2.78 -4.07 9.03
CA THR A 50 -1.44 -3.87 8.46
C THR A 50 -0.45 -3.45 9.54
N VAL A 51 0.69 -4.16 9.62
CA VAL A 51 1.75 -3.86 10.59
C VAL A 51 2.55 -2.61 10.25
N ILE A 52 2.36 -2.06 9.05
CA ILE A 52 3.00 -0.81 8.59
C ILE A 52 2.04 0.38 8.58
N GLY A 53 0.81 0.21 9.11
CA GLY A 53 -0.18 1.28 9.13
C GLY A 53 -0.81 1.55 7.76
N SER A 54 -1.88 2.35 7.77
CA SER A 54 -2.52 2.88 6.56
C SER A 54 -3.19 4.20 6.91
N ALA A 55 -2.69 5.29 6.35
CA ALA A 55 -3.30 6.61 6.52
C ALA A 55 -3.90 7.10 5.20
N ARG A 56 -5.05 7.79 5.30
CA ARG A 56 -5.55 8.60 4.19
C ARG A 56 -4.61 9.79 4.01
N CYS A 57 -4.09 9.97 2.82
CA CYS A 57 -3.19 11.08 2.51
C CYS A 57 -3.89 12.06 1.57
N LYS A 58 -4.19 13.27 2.05
CA LYS A 58 -4.72 14.36 1.21
C LYS A 58 -3.63 14.94 0.34
N ASP A 59 -2.43 15.09 0.89
CA ASP A 59 -1.28 15.68 0.22
C ASP A 59 -0.91 14.94 -1.07
N PHE A 60 -1.04 13.61 -1.08
CA PHE A 60 -0.75 12.80 -2.28
C PHE A 60 -1.76 13.00 -3.42
N ARG A 61 -2.93 13.60 -3.15
CA ARG A 61 -3.88 14.03 -4.19
C ARG A 61 -3.39 15.28 -4.91
N GLU A 62 -2.55 16.06 -4.26
CA GLU A 62 -1.95 17.26 -4.81
C GLU A 62 -0.60 16.95 -5.47
N ARG A 63 -0.28 17.69 -6.54
CA ARG A 63 0.98 17.48 -7.29
C ARG A 63 2.21 17.68 -6.41
N TRP A 64 2.19 18.68 -5.51
CA TRP A 64 3.31 18.96 -4.61
C TRP A 64 3.59 17.79 -3.65
N GLY A 65 2.57 17.08 -3.19
CA GLY A 65 2.74 15.91 -2.33
C GLY A 65 3.35 14.74 -3.10
N ARG A 66 2.90 14.53 -4.34
CA ARG A 66 3.52 13.53 -5.24
C ARG A 66 4.97 13.87 -5.57
N LEU A 67 5.29 15.15 -5.80
CA LEU A 67 6.67 15.62 -6.01
C LEU A 67 7.56 15.29 -4.80
N LYS A 68 7.08 15.57 -3.58
CA LYS A 68 7.79 15.26 -2.33
C LYS A 68 7.98 13.75 -2.15
N ALA A 69 6.95 12.96 -2.43
CA ALA A 69 7.02 11.50 -2.39
C ALA A 69 8.04 10.94 -3.41
N ALA A 70 8.05 11.45 -4.64
CA ALA A 70 9.02 11.04 -5.66
C ALA A 70 10.46 11.32 -5.22
N LYS A 71 10.73 12.51 -4.67
CA LYS A 71 12.04 12.85 -4.11
C LYS A 71 12.47 11.89 -3.01
N ASN A 72 11.56 11.56 -2.08
CA ASN A 72 11.86 10.64 -1.00
C ASN A 72 12.25 9.26 -1.56
N LEU A 73 11.48 8.72 -2.51
CA LEU A 73 11.78 7.42 -3.14
C LEU A 73 13.16 7.43 -3.83
N ILE A 74 13.48 8.48 -4.59
CA ILE A 74 14.78 8.62 -5.27
C ILE A 74 15.94 8.70 -4.28
N THR A 75 15.74 9.36 -3.14
CA THR A 75 16.76 9.46 -2.08
C THR A 75 17.17 8.08 -1.54
N TYR A 76 16.24 7.13 -1.51
CA TYR A 76 16.51 5.74 -1.12
C TYR A 76 16.80 4.82 -2.32
N GLY A 77 16.85 5.34 -3.55
CA GLY A 77 17.03 4.57 -4.78
C GLY A 77 15.87 3.62 -5.10
N ILE A 78 14.65 3.95 -4.65
CA ILE A 78 13.45 3.11 -4.81
C ILE A 78 12.72 3.50 -6.10
N THR A 79 12.69 2.58 -7.07
CA THR A 79 11.93 2.72 -8.33
C THR A 79 10.96 1.58 -8.58
N ASN A 80 10.86 0.64 -7.64
CA ASN A 80 9.96 -0.49 -7.70
C ASN A 80 9.01 -0.41 -6.50
N LEU A 81 7.74 -0.15 -6.76
CA LEU A 81 6.72 0.07 -5.74
C LEU A 81 5.69 -1.05 -5.78
N VAL A 82 5.46 -1.68 -4.64
CA VAL A 82 4.35 -2.63 -4.45
C VAL A 82 3.30 -1.97 -3.58
N VAL A 83 2.13 -1.70 -4.17
CA VAL A 83 1.01 -1.02 -3.50
C VAL A 83 -0.05 -2.04 -3.13
N ILE A 84 -0.33 -2.17 -1.83
CA ILE A 84 -1.36 -3.06 -1.30
C ILE A 84 -2.49 -2.19 -0.75
N GLY A 85 -3.66 -2.23 -1.37
CA GLY A 85 -4.81 -1.42 -0.95
C GLY A 85 -6.03 -1.61 -1.83
N GLY A 86 -7.05 -0.79 -1.60
CA GLY A 86 -8.28 -0.79 -2.41
C GLY A 86 -8.17 0.05 -3.69
N ASP A 87 -9.30 0.25 -4.35
CA ASP A 87 -9.39 0.96 -5.64
C ASP A 87 -8.71 2.34 -5.62
N GLY A 88 -9.07 3.19 -4.67
CA GLY A 88 -8.50 4.54 -4.57
C GLY A 88 -6.97 4.55 -4.42
N SER A 89 -6.41 3.55 -3.73
CA SER A 89 -4.96 3.42 -3.60
C SER A 89 -4.30 3.03 -4.92
N LEU A 90 -4.88 2.07 -5.65
CA LEU A 90 -4.35 1.59 -6.93
C LEU A 90 -4.51 2.63 -8.04
N THR A 91 -5.62 3.37 -8.05
CA THR A 91 -5.84 4.52 -8.94
C THR A 91 -4.79 5.60 -8.69
N GLY A 92 -4.51 5.94 -7.43
CA GLY A 92 -3.46 6.89 -7.08
C GLY A 92 -2.06 6.42 -7.51
N ALA A 93 -1.78 5.12 -7.41
CA ALA A 93 -0.52 4.54 -7.87
C ALA A 93 -0.37 4.66 -9.39
N ASN A 94 -1.43 4.37 -10.14
CA ASN A 94 -1.42 4.49 -11.59
C ASN A 94 -1.18 5.95 -12.03
N LEU A 95 -1.87 6.92 -11.39
CA LEU A 95 -1.63 8.34 -11.64
C LEU A 95 -0.17 8.72 -11.38
N PHE A 96 0.38 8.29 -10.24
CA PHE A 96 1.76 8.57 -9.88
C PHE A 96 2.78 8.01 -10.88
N ARG A 97 2.52 6.81 -11.42
CA ARG A 97 3.34 6.24 -12.50
C ARG A 97 3.27 7.05 -13.79
N MET A 98 2.08 7.48 -14.18
CA MET A 98 1.89 8.28 -15.41
C MET A 98 2.58 9.64 -15.32
N GLU A 99 2.56 10.26 -14.15
CA GLU A 99 3.20 11.57 -13.91
C GLU A 99 4.70 11.48 -13.59
N TRP A 100 5.26 10.28 -13.39
CA TRP A 100 6.62 10.08 -12.88
C TRP A 100 7.69 10.88 -13.65
N SER A 101 7.65 10.82 -14.99
CA SER A 101 8.61 11.52 -15.84
C SER A 101 8.55 13.04 -15.67
N ASP A 102 7.36 13.59 -15.47
CA ASP A 102 7.18 15.04 -15.30
C ASP A 102 7.57 15.49 -13.88
N LEU A 103 7.34 14.66 -12.87
CA LEU A 103 7.82 14.90 -11.51
C LEU A 103 9.36 14.93 -11.46
N LEU A 104 10.04 14.03 -12.19
CA LEU A 104 11.49 14.03 -12.27
C LEU A 104 12.05 15.29 -12.93
N LYS A 105 11.44 15.76 -14.02
CA LYS A 105 11.84 17.02 -14.65
C LYS A 105 11.72 18.20 -13.69
N GLU A 106 10.61 18.29 -12.98
CA GLU A 106 10.35 19.36 -12.00
C GLU A 106 11.33 19.30 -10.81
N LEU A 107 11.68 18.10 -10.35
CA LEU A 107 12.71 17.92 -9.31
C LEU A 107 14.11 18.30 -9.80
N LEU A 108 14.43 18.06 -11.07
CA LEU A 108 15.70 18.46 -11.68
C LEU A 108 15.78 20.00 -11.84
N GLU A 109 14.72 20.62 -12.34
CA GLU A 109 14.61 22.08 -12.50
C GLU A 109 14.74 22.82 -11.16
N THR A 110 14.19 22.24 -10.09
CA THR A 110 14.28 22.78 -8.73
C THR A 110 15.58 22.39 -8.00
N ALA A 111 16.54 21.77 -8.70
CA ALA A 111 17.83 21.33 -8.18
C ALA A 111 17.72 20.41 -6.94
N GLN A 112 16.64 19.63 -6.83
CA GLN A 112 16.41 18.71 -5.72
C GLN A 112 16.99 17.31 -5.96
N ILE A 113 17.26 16.98 -7.22
CA ILE A 113 17.91 15.74 -7.67
C ILE A 113 18.94 16.06 -8.75
N THR A 114 19.87 15.14 -8.99
CA THR A 114 20.89 15.27 -10.04
C THR A 114 20.47 14.59 -11.34
N ASP A 115 21.07 14.99 -12.47
CA ASP A 115 20.88 14.31 -13.76
C ASP A 115 21.19 12.81 -13.69
N GLU A 116 22.22 12.42 -12.92
CA GLU A 116 22.58 11.02 -12.72
C GLU A 116 21.44 10.23 -12.04
N GLN A 117 20.78 10.82 -11.04
CA GLN A 117 19.63 10.21 -10.39
C GLN A 117 18.44 10.08 -11.35
N VAL A 118 18.21 11.06 -12.22
CA VAL A 118 17.16 10.99 -13.24
C VAL A 118 17.43 9.84 -14.23
N GLN A 119 18.67 9.66 -14.66
CA GLN A 119 19.04 8.56 -15.57
C GLN A 119 18.90 7.19 -14.91
N LEU A 120 19.34 7.05 -13.65
CA LEU A 120 19.23 5.80 -12.89
C LEU A 120 17.79 5.45 -12.51
N HIS A 121 16.93 6.46 -12.30
CA HIS A 121 15.59 6.29 -11.76
C HIS A 121 14.47 6.74 -12.71
N GLY A 122 14.74 6.81 -14.01
CA GLY A 122 13.84 7.37 -15.01
C GLY A 122 12.50 6.63 -15.17
N GLN A 123 12.41 5.38 -14.72
CA GLN A 123 11.20 4.57 -14.79
C GLN A 123 10.75 4.10 -13.42
N LEU A 124 9.46 4.28 -13.12
CA LEU A 124 8.79 3.74 -11.94
C LEU A 124 8.01 2.47 -12.30
N ASN A 125 8.40 1.36 -11.70
CA ASN A 125 7.68 0.09 -11.81
C ASN A 125 6.69 -0.03 -10.66
N ILE A 126 5.42 -0.28 -10.97
CA ILE A 126 4.39 -0.45 -9.95
C ILE A 126 3.70 -1.80 -10.12
N VAL A 127 3.54 -2.51 -8.99
CA VAL A 127 2.68 -3.69 -8.88
C VAL A 127 1.60 -3.42 -7.84
N GLY A 128 0.35 -3.64 -8.21
CA GLY A 128 -0.80 -3.49 -7.32
C GLY A 128 -1.28 -4.84 -6.78
N MET A 129 -1.64 -4.89 -5.49
CA MET A 129 -2.38 -6.00 -4.89
C MET A 129 -3.66 -5.45 -4.25
N VAL A 130 -4.80 -6.05 -4.58
CA VAL A 130 -6.09 -5.58 -4.08
C VAL A 130 -6.32 -6.09 -2.66
N GLY A 131 -6.28 -5.18 -1.69
CA GLY A 131 -6.66 -5.40 -0.31
C GLY A 131 -7.93 -4.61 0.02
N SER A 132 -9.07 -5.28 -0.01
CA SER A 132 -10.40 -4.74 0.28
C SER A 132 -11.24 -5.82 0.94
N ILE A 133 -12.16 -5.42 1.81
CA ILE A 133 -13.19 -6.35 2.33
C ILE A 133 -14.42 -6.36 1.42
N ASP A 134 -14.57 -5.34 0.57
CA ASP A 134 -15.78 -5.07 -0.20
C ASP A 134 -15.88 -5.91 -1.50
N ASN A 135 -14.78 -6.55 -1.92
CA ASN A 135 -14.68 -7.30 -3.18
C ASN A 135 -15.14 -6.51 -4.41
N ASP A 136 -14.77 -5.24 -4.45
CA ASP A 136 -15.31 -4.23 -5.37
C ASP A 136 -14.34 -3.84 -6.50
N PHE A 137 -13.19 -4.52 -6.62
CA PHE A 137 -12.22 -4.22 -7.66
C PHE A 137 -12.43 -5.09 -8.91
N CYS A 138 -12.87 -4.44 -9.99
CA CYS A 138 -13.07 -5.10 -11.28
C CYS A 138 -11.77 -5.75 -11.80
N GLY A 139 -11.89 -6.98 -12.32
CA GLY A 139 -10.77 -7.74 -12.88
C GLY A 139 -10.15 -8.75 -11.91
N THR A 140 -10.60 -8.81 -10.66
CA THR A 140 -10.27 -9.89 -9.71
C THR A 140 -11.53 -10.60 -9.25
N ASP A 141 -11.50 -11.94 -9.15
CA ASP A 141 -12.62 -12.72 -8.61
C ASP A 141 -12.77 -12.53 -7.08
N MET A 142 -11.66 -12.29 -6.39
CA MET A 142 -11.61 -12.14 -4.94
C MET A 142 -10.54 -11.14 -4.50
N THR A 143 -10.89 -10.28 -3.54
CA THR A 143 -9.95 -9.34 -2.91
C THR A 143 -9.44 -9.82 -1.54
N ILE A 144 -8.21 -9.43 -1.18
CA ILE A 144 -7.61 -9.83 0.10
C ILE A 144 -8.36 -9.14 1.25
N GLY A 145 -9.06 -9.94 2.06
CA GLY A 145 -9.81 -9.47 3.22
C GLY A 145 -11.29 -9.85 3.18
N THR A 146 -11.85 -10.10 1.99
CA THR A 146 -13.27 -10.43 1.80
C THR A 146 -13.71 -11.65 2.61
N ASP A 147 -13.02 -12.78 2.46
CA ASP A 147 -13.35 -14.02 3.18
C ASP A 147 -13.25 -13.83 4.71
N SER A 148 -12.22 -13.12 5.18
CA SER A 148 -12.08 -12.81 6.60
C SER A 148 -13.21 -11.94 7.13
N ALA A 149 -13.64 -10.93 6.37
CA ALA A 149 -14.77 -10.08 6.73
C ALA A 149 -16.09 -10.86 6.73
N LEU A 150 -16.32 -11.69 5.70
CA LEU A 150 -17.49 -12.57 5.63
C LEU A 150 -17.54 -13.50 6.84
N HIS A 151 -16.40 -14.09 7.23
CA HIS A 151 -16.34 -14.95 8.40
C HIS A 151 -16.72 -14.20 9.69
N ARG A 152 -16.33 -12.93 9.86
CA ARG A 152 -16.78 -12.09 10.98
C ARG A 152 -18.29 -11.81 10.93
N ILE A 153 -18.85 -11.59 9.74
CA ILE A 153 -20.30 -11.39 9.55
C ILE A 153 -21.07 -12.65 9.97
N VAL A 154 -20.63 -13.83 9.51
CA VAL A 154 -21.28 -15.10 9.85
C VAL A 154 -21.25 -15.35 11.36
N GLU A 155 -20.11 -15.15 12.02
CA GLU A 155 -20.03 -15.28 13.48
C GLU A 155 -21.01 -14.36 14.22
N ALA A 156 -21.17 -13.11 13.76
CA ALA A 156 -22.10 -12.16 14.36
C ALA A 156 -23.57 -12.58 14.13
N VAL A 157 -23.89 -13.07 12.92
CA VAL A 157 -25.23 -13.57 12.58
C VAL A 157 -25.57 -14.81 13.42
N ASP A 158 -24.64 -15.76 13.54
CA ASP A 158 -24.82 -16.97 14.34
C ASP A 158 -25.05 -16.65 15.82
N ALA A 159 -24.32 -15.68 16.37
CA ALA A 159 -24.49 -15.22 17.74
C ALA A 159 -25.90 -14.65 18.01
N ILE A 160 -26.51 -13.98 17.02
CA ILE A 160 -27.84 -13.36 17.14
C ILE A 160 -28.97 -14.37 16.86
N SER A 161 -28.74 -15.35 15.99
CA SER A 161 -29.74 -16.30 15.46
C SER A 161 -30.52 -17.04 16.57
N THR A 162 -29.82 -17.51 17.61
CA THR A 162 -30.44 -18.23 18.74
C THR A 162 -31.46 -17.37 19.51
N THR A 163 -31.16 -16.08 19.69
CA THR A 163 -32.03 -15.12 20.37
C THR A 163 -33.20 -14.70 19.47
N ALA A 164 -32.93 -14.50 18.18
CA ALA A 164 -33.95 -14.16 17.18
C ALA A 164 -35.04 -15.25 17.10
N SER A 165 -34.63 -16.52 17.04
CA SER A 165 -35.55 -17.66 17.00
C SER A 165 -36.39 -17.77 18.29
N SER A 166 -35.76 -17.59 19.45
CA SER A 166 -36.42 -17.75 20.75
C SER A 166 -37.47 -16.68 21.05
N HIS A 167 -37.25 -15.44 20.59
CA HIS A 167 -38.16 -14.32 20.84
C HIS A 167 -38.96 -13.88 19.61
N GLN A 168 -38.89 -14.63 18.51
CA GLN A 168 -39.54 -14.29 17.24
C GLN A 168 -39.24 -12.85 16.79
N ARG A 169 -37.96 -12.45 16.90
CA ARG A 169 -37.52 -11.09 16.56
C ARG A 169 -36.92 -11.06 15.16
N ALA A 170 -37.15 -9.95 14.46
CA ALA A 170 -36.41 -9.58 13.27
C ALA A 170 -35.21 -8.70 13.67
N PHE A 171 -34.04 -8.98 13.10
CA PHE A 171 -32.82 -8.20 13.25
C PHE A 171 -32.38 -7.67 11.88
N VAL A 172 -31.89 -6.43 11.85
CA VAL A 172 -31.35 -5.74 10.66
C VAL A 172 -29.90 -5.40 10.94
#